data_AF-A0AAU3DUN5-F1
#
_entry.id   AF-A0AAU3DUN5-F1
#
_cell.length_a   1.000
_cell.length_b   1.000
_cell.length_c   1.000
_cell.angle_alpha   90.00
_cell.angle_beta   90.00
_cell.angle_gamma   90.00
#
_symmetry.space_group_name_H-M   'P 1'
#
loop_
_entity.id
_entity.type
_entity.pdbx_description
1 polymer ?
#
loop_
_entity_poly.entity_id
_entity_poly.type
_entity_poly.pdbx_seq_one_letter_code
_entity_poly.pdbx_strand_id
1 'polypeptide(L)'
;MSAGPRRAAVDRLRRAVRGTRAWARAARPGPVGALPDFLVIGGQRCGTTSLHHYLAGHPDVRAATGKELQFFSLHAGRGQRWYRAHFPPAAPGRQSFEASPYYLFHPAVPARVAALLPEARFVALLRDPVERAYSHYLHTRSLGGEPLAFADALAAEPARLAAALRRGPDTPAAHRALRNHSYAARGRYAEQLDRWFAHVPRERLHVVRSEDLYADPAATYAGILRFLGLAPFTPDAFARHTRRAERGPSQLTDELRANLTAQFAPHNARLADLLGWPRTW
;
A
#
# COMPACT_ATOMS: atom_id res chain seq x y z
N MET A 1 19.24 21.76 8.91
CA MET A 1 19.10 21.44 10.35
C MET A 1 18.06 20.33 10.53
N SER A 2 18.45 19.22 11.16
CA SER A 2 17.77 17.93 11.16
C SER A 2 16.41 17.94 11.89
N ALA A 3 15.32 17.91 11.11
CA ALA A 3 13.94 17.72 11.60
C ALA A 3 13.53 16.24 11.76
N GLY A 4 14.47 15.30 11.52
CA GLY A 4 14.19 13.86 11.40
C GLY A 4 13.76 13.14 12.69
N PRO A 5 14.47 13.29 13.83
CA PRO A 5 14.21 12.49 15.03
C PRO A 5 12.91 12.88 15.74
N ARG A 6 12.67 14.19 15.93
CA ARG A 6 11.45 14.72 16.58
C ARG A 6 10.18 14.36 15.81
N ARG A 7 10.19 14.43 14.47
CA ARG A 7 9.02 14.06 13.65
C ARG A 7 8.76 12.55 13.62
N ALA A 8 9.79 11.71 13.61
CA ALA A 8 9.63 10.26 13.70
C ALA A 8 9.02 9.83 15.05
N ALA A 9 9.42 10.49 16.14
CA ALA A 9 8.83 10.30 17.45
C ALA A 9 7.35 10.72 17.48
N VAL A 10 7.01 11.88 16.90
CA VAL A 10 5.62 12.35 16.77
C VAL A 10 4.75 11.41 15.92
N ASP A 11 5.26 10.87 14.81
CA ASP A 11 4.54 9.89 13.98
C ASP A 11 4.35 8.54 14.70
N ARG A 12 5.30 8.12 15.54
CA ARG A 12 5.13 6.94 16.42
C ARG A 12 4.07 7.20 17.49
N LEU A 13 4.12 8.37 18.14
CA LEU A 13 3.16 8.78 19.16
C LEU A 13 1.74 8.88 18.58
N ARG A 14 1.57 9.50 17.40
CA ARG A 14 0.27 9.59 16.71
C ARG A 14 -0.29 8.21 16.35
N ARG A 15 0.55 7.28 15.91
CA ARG A 15 0.15 5.89 15.65
C ARG A 15 -0.23 5.15 16.92
N ALA A 16 0.53 5.31 18.00
CA ALA A 16 0.22 4.75 19.31
C ALA A 16 -1.12 5.29 19.84
N VAL A 17 -1.35 6.61 19.77
CA VAL A 17 -2.61 7.26 20.20
C VAL A 17 -3.82 6.83 19.36
N ARG A 18 -3.66 6.67 18.05
CA ARG A 18 -4.75 6.14 17.19
C ARG A 18 -5.03 4.68 17.49
N GLY A 19 -3.99 3.88 17.73
CA GLY A 19 -4.10 2.50 18.17
C GLY A 19 -4.86 2.38 19.50
N THR A 20 -4.51 3.18 20.50
CA THR A 20 -5.20 3.18 21.81
C THR A 20 -6.65 3.63 21.71
N ARG A 21 -6.97 4.63 20.88
CA ARG A 21 -8.37 5.04 20.64
C ARG A 21 -9.21 3.96 19.96
N ALA A 22 -8.61 3.20 19.03
CA ALA A 22 -9.27 2.07 18.40
C ALA A 22 -9.45 0.89 19.35
N TRP A 23 -8.45 0.59 20.18
CA TRP A 23 -8.57 -0.39 21.25
C TRP A 23 -9.66 -0.02 22.26
N ALA A 24 -9.77 1.27 22.62
CA ALA A 24 -10.82 1.77 23.49
C ALA A 24 -12.23 1.75 22.84
N ARG A 25 -12.34 1.67 21.50
CA ARG A 25 -13.62 1.56 20.75
C ARG A 25 -14.01 0.12 20.39
N ALA A 26 -13.03 -0.74 20.12
CA ALA A 26 -13.08 -2.15 20.55
C ALA A 26 -13.21 -2.16 22.10
N ALA A 27 -13.03 -3.19 22.91
CA ALA A 27 -13.19 -3.08 24.39
C ALA A 27 -14.52 -2.52 24.99
N ARG A 28 -14.99 -1.29 24.68
CA ARG A 28 -16.33 -0.76 25.00
C ARG A 28 -17.42 -1.72 24.50
N PRO A 29 -18.39 -2.11 25.34
CA PRO A 29 -19.60 -2.81 24.92
C PRO A 29 -20.42 -1.96 23.92
N GLY A 30 -21.13 -2.61 22.99
CA GLY A 30 -22.01 -1.94 22.01
C GLY A 30 -21.67 -2.22 20.53
N PRO A 31 -22.50 -1.70 19.60
CA PRO A 31 -22.35 -1.93 18.18
C PRO A 31 -21.05 -1.30 17.64
N VAL A 32 -20.37 -2.02 16.76
CA VAL A 32 -19.21 -1.54 15.99
C VAL A 32 -19.63 -1.21 14.56
N GLY A 33 -18.80 -0.47 13.83
CA GLY A 33 -19.09 -0.07 12.45
C GLY A 33 -19.28 -1.22 11.47
N ALA A 34 -19.57 -0.87 10.22
CA ALA A 34 -19.62 -1.83 9.12
C ALA A 34 -18.22 -2.32 8.71
N LEU A 35 -18.17 -3.37 7.91
CA LEU A 35 -16.96 -3.71 7.16
C LEU A 35 -16.81 -2.73 5.98
N PRO A 36 -15.58 -2.45 5.52
CA PRO A 36 -15.37 -1.55 4.39
C PRO A 36 -15.88 -2.13 3.08
N ASP A 37 -16.38 -1.25 2.23
CA ASP A 37 -16.89 -1.55 0.89
C ASP A 37 -15.74 -1.76 -0.12
N PHE A 38 -14.60 -1.10 0.12
CA PHE A 38 -13.41 -1.28 -0.71
C PHE A 38 -12.11 -1.02 0.05
N LEU A 39 -10.99 -1.50 -0.50
CA LEU A 39 -9.64 -1.26 0.04
C LEU A 39 -8.70 -0.69 -1.02
N VAL A 40 -7.83 0.24 -0.62
CA VAL A 40 -6.63 0.58 -1.40
C VAL A 40 -5.48 -0.29 -0.91
N ILE A 41 -5.19 -1.37 -1.64
CA ILE A 41 -4.34 -2.49 -1.17
C ILE A 41 -2.85 -2.27 -1.46
N GLY A 42 -2.50 -1.34 -2.35
CA GLY A 42 -1.13 -1.19 -2.80
C GLY A 42 -0.98 -0.16 -3.90
N GLY A 43 0.23 0.05 -4.40
CA GLY A 43 1.52 -0.46 -3.91
C GLY A 43 2.20 0.52 -2.97
N GLN A 44 3.07 0.01 -2.09
CA GLN A 44 3.91 0.88 -1.26
C GLN A 44 4.77 1.79 -2.15
N ARG A 45 4.81 3.09 -1.86
CA ARG A 45 5.50 4.13 -2.68
C ARG A 45 4.93 4.37 -4.09
N CYS A 46 3.68 3.97 -4.34
CA CYS A 46 2.98 4.15 -5.62
C CYS A 46 1.88 5.24 -5.55
N GLY A 47 2.03 6.27 -4.71
CA GLY A 47 1.03 7.36 -4.63
C GLY A 47 -0.26 7.08 -3.85
N THR A 48 -0.37 5.94 -3.15
CA THR A 48 -1.55 5.56 -2.34
C THR A 48 -1.96 6.59 -1.28
N THR A 49 -1.04 7.39 -0.74
CA THR A 49 -1.38 8.48 0.19
C THR A 49 -2.17 9.59 -0.51
N SER A 50 -1.78 9.97 -1.73
CA SER A 50 -2.54 10.95 -2.52
C SER A 50 -3.93 10.43 -2.84
N LEU A 51 -4.02 9.19 -3.36
CA LEU A 51 -5.32 8.59 -3.64
C LEU A 51 -6.22 8.49 -2.39
N HIS A 52 -5.65 8.14 -1.23
CA HIS A 52 -6.39 8.13 0.03
C HIS A 52 -7.02 9.50 0.34
N HIS A 53 -6.28 10.60 0.14
CA HIS A 53 -6.81 11.95 0.37
C HIS A 53 -7.89 12.32 -0.65
N TYR A 54 -7.74 11.95 -1.93
CA TYR A 54 -8.77 12.21 -2.95
C TYR A 54 -10.06 11.47 -2.62
N LEU A 55 -9.98 10.18 -2.29
CA LEU A 55 -11.14 9.37 -1.90
C LEU A 55 -11.78 9.85 -0.60
N ALA A 56 -10.97 10.21 0.41
CA ALA A 56 -11.49 10.74 1.67
C ALA A 56 -12.18 12.10 1.53
N GLY A 57 -11.88 12.85 0.46
CA GLY A 57 -12.56 14.11 0.13
C GLY A 57 -13.92 13.94 -0.56
N HIS A 58 -14.22 12.75 -1.09
CA HIS A 58 -15.51 12.49 -1.75
C HIS A 58 -16.65 12.53 -0.72
N PRO A 59 -17.77 13.24 -0.99
CA PRO A 59 -18.85 13.42 -0.02
C PRO A 59 -19.39 12.07 0.50
N ASP A 60 -19.59 11.10 -0.41
CA ASP A 60 -20.15 9.78 -0.10
C ASP A 60 -19.16 8.73 0.40
N VAL A 61 -17.91 9.11 0.62
CA VAL A 61 -16.87 8.18 1.10
C VAL A 61 -16.45 8.53 2.53
N ARG A 62 -16.23 7.50 3.35
CA ARG A 62 -15.71 7.63 4.71
C ARG A 62 -14.47 6.77 4.87
N ALA A 63 -13.32 7.41 5.03
CA ALA A 63 -12.10 6.71 5.40
C ALA A 63 -12.19 6.15 6.82
N ALA A 64 -11.54 5.03 7.06
CA ALA A 64 -11.27 4.55 8.41
C ALA A 64 -10.61 5.64 9.27
N THR A 65 -10.84 5.57 10.59
CA THR A 65 -10.30 6.51 11.59
C THR A 65 -8.76 6.60 11.62
N GLY A 66 -8.06 5.72 10.92
CA GLY A 66 -6.62 5.79 10.65
C GLY A 66 -6.28 5.31 9.23
N LYS A 67 -5.18 5.82 8.68
CA LYS A 67 -4.57 5.28 7.47
C LYS A 67 -3.68 4.10 7.85
N GLU A 68 -3.62 3.09 6.97
CA GLU A 68 -2.82 1.88 7.14
C GLU A 68 -3.20 1.11 8.42
N LEU A 69 -4.43 0.58 8.49
CA LEU A 69 -4.87 -0.22 9.64
C LEU A 69 -4.07 -1.51 9.78
N GLN A 70 -3.56 -2.07 8.67
CA GLN A 70 -2.76 -3.30 8.66
C GLN A 70 -3.48 -4.49 9.33
N PHE A 71 -4.81 -4.49 9.33
CA PHE A 71 -5.67 -5.57 9.83
C PHE A 71 -5.31 -6.93 9.22
N PHE A 72 -5.34 -7.09 7.89
CA PHE A 72 -5.09 -8.39 7.26
C PHE A 72 -3.62 -8.86 7.31
N SER A 73 -2.69 -8.03 7.78
CA SER A 73 -1.26 -8.33 7.92
C SER A 73 -0.84 -8.32 9.38
N LEU A 74 -0.30 -7.19 9.87
CA LEU A 74 0.28 -7.04 11.22
C LEU A 74 -0.71 -7.33 12.35
N HIS A 75 -2.01 -7.23 12.09
CA HIS A 75 -3.06 -7.26 13.09
C HIS A 75 -4.11 -8.35 12.81
N ALA A 76 -3.77 -9.37 12.02
CA ALA A 76 -4.72 -10.41 11.60
C ALA A 76 -5.35 -11.16 12.79
N GLY A 77 -4.64 -11.24 13.93
CA GLY A 77 -5.14 -11.84 15.16
C GLY A 77 -6.02 -10.96 16.06
N ARG A 78 -6.30 -9.70 15.69
CA ARG A 78 -7.08 -8.77 16.56
C ARG A 78 -8.60 -8.97 16.51
N GLY A 79 -9.08 -9.80 15.59
CA GLY A 79 -10.50 -10.10 15.43
C GLY A 79 -11.30 -9.00 14.71
N GLN A 80 -12.44 -9.39 14.14
CA GLN A 80 -13.25 -8.51 13.31
C GLN A 80 -13.82 -7.32 14.08
N ARG A 81 -14.14 -7.49 15.38
CA ARG A 81 -14.65 -6.39 16.20
C ARG A 81 -13.67 -5.22 16.29
N TRP A 82 -12.38 -5.52 16.44
CA TRP A 82 -11.33 -4.51 16.41
C TRP A 82 -11.29 -3.79 15.07
N TYR A 83 -11.41 -4.54 13.97
CA TYR A 83 -11.41 -3.96 12.62
C TYR A 83 -12.60 -3.01 12.39
N ARG A 84 -13.81 -3.49 12.70
CA ARG A 84 -15.08 -2.75 12.55
C ARG A 84 -15.14 -1.48 13.39
N ALA A 85 -14.44 -1.43 14.53
CA ALA A 85 -14.35 -0.23 15.38
C ALA A 85 -13.66 0.97 14.70
N HIS A 86 -13.00 0.75 13.56
CA HIS A 86 -12.37 1.81 12.77
C HIS A 86 -13.29 2.48 11.75
N PHE A 87 -14.46 1.91 11.48
CA PHE A 87 -15.39 2.35 10.45
C PHE A 87 -16.68 2.92 11.07
N PRO A 88 -17.40 3.79 10.36
CA PRO A 88 -18.75 4.19 10.77
C PRO A 88 -19.75 3.04 10.61
N PRO A 89 -20.96 3.14 11.20
CA PRO A 89 -22.09 2.30 10.81
C PRO A 89 -22.38 2.42 9.31
N ALA A 90 -22.97 1.37 8.72
CA ALA A 90 -23.43 1.43 7.33
C ALA A 90 -24.53 2.50 7.19
N ALA A 91 -24.49 3.25 6.09
CA ALA A 91 -25.50 4.24 5.75
C ALA A 91 -25.80 4.14 4.24
N PRO A 92 -27.08 4.21 3.81
CA PRO A 92 -27.44 4.16 2.41
C PRO A 92 -26.68 5.20 1.58
N GLY A 93 -26.17 4.79 0.43
CA GLY A 93 -25.42 5.65 -0.49
C GLY A 93 -24.04 6.11 0.02
N ARG A 94 -23.56 5.61 1.17
CA ARG A 94 -22.22 5.90 1.69
C ARG A 94 -21.35 4.65 1.62
N GLN A 95 -20.11 4.83 1.16
CA GLN A 95 -19.09 3.78 1.17
C GLN A 95 -17.99 4.11 2.18
N SER A 96 -17.32 3.09 2.68
CA SER A 96 -16.19 3.20 3.60
C SER A 96 -14.99 2.39 3.15
N PHE A 97 -13.78 2.87 3.50
CA PHE A 97 -12.55 2.24 3.03
C PHE A 97 -11.37 2.42 3.98
N GLU A 98 -10.36 1.57 3.80
CA GLU A 98 -9.01 1.83 4.30
C GLU A 98 -7.96 1.74 3.19
N ALA A 99 -6.76 2.24 3.47
CA ALA A 99 -5.62 2.17 2.57
C ALA A 99 -4.42 1.58 3.31
N SER A 100 -4.02 0.37 2.93
CA SER A 100 -2.95 -0.40 3.57
C SER A 100 -2.02 -0.98 2.49
N PRO A 101 -1.05 -0.20 1.96
CA PRO A 101 -0.32 -0.56 0.74
C PRO A 101 0.57 -1.81 0.83
N TYR A 102 0.79 -2.33 2.04
CA TYR A 102 1.51 -3.58 2.27
C TYR A 102 0.67 -4.80 1.84
N TYR A 103 -0.66 -4.69 1.80
CA TYR A 103 -1.56 -5.79 1.48
C TYR A 103 -1.27 -6.42 0.13
N LEU A 104 -1.00 -5.62 -0.90
CA LEU A 104 -0.69 -6.12 -2.24
C LEU A 104 0.48 -7.13 -2.22
N PHE A 105 1.50 -6.88 -1.39
CA PHE A 105 2.72 -7.70 -1.37
C PHE A 105 2.65 -8.91 -0.43
N HIS A 106 1.95 -8.79 0.69
CA HIS A 106 1.95 -9.82 1.74
C HIS A 106 1.29 -11.12 1.25
N PRO A 107 1.97 -12.27 1.27
CA PRO A 107 1.48 -13.49 0.60
C PRO A 107 0.19 -14.06 1.19
N ALA A 108 -0.02 -13.94 2.52
CA ALA A 108 -1.24 -14.45 3.17
C ALA A 108 -2.44 -13.48 3.14
N VAL A 109 -2.27 -12.23 2.69
CA VAL A 109 -3.35 -11.23 2.75
C VAL A 109 -4.51 -11.53 1.79
N PRO A 110 -4.30 -11.92 0.52
CA PRO A 110 -5.39 -12.18 -0.42
C PRO A 110 -6.45 -13.14 0.12
N ALA A 111 -6.03 -14.30 0.66
CA ALA A 111 -6.94 -15.29 1.23
C ALA A 111 -7.74 -14.74 2.43
N ARG A 112 -7.10 -13.99 3.33
CA ARG A 112 -7.76 -13.39 4.49
C ARG A 112 -8.78 -12.33 4.10
N VAL A 113 -8.44 -11.53 3.09
CA VAL A 113 -9.33 -10.49 2.56
C VAL A 113 -10.53 -11.13 1.90
N ALA A 114 -10.34 -12.13 1.03
CA ALA A 114 -11.44 -12.84 0.39
C ALA A 114 -12.39 -13.52 1.39
N ALA A 115 -11.85 -14.07 2.49
CA ALA A 115 -12.65 -14.71 3.54
C ALA A 115 -13.52 -13.72 4.33
N LEU A 116 -13.06 -12.49 4.58
CA LEU A 116 -13.81 -11.51 5.37
C LEU A 116 -14.63 -10.52 4.53
N LEU A 117 -14.13 -10.18 3.35
CA LEU A 117 -14.67 -9.15 2.46
C LEU A 117 -14.99 -9.74 1.09
N PRO A 118 -15.89 -10.74 1.02
CA PRO A 118 -16.16 -11.47 -0.21
C PRO A 118 -16.78 -10.61 -1.30
N GLU A 119 -17.35 -9.44 -0.98
CA GLU A 119 -17.97 -8.53 -1.95
C GLU A 119 -17.19 -7.22 -2.16
N ALA A 120 -16.12 -6.99 -1.40
CA ALA A 120 -15.40 -5.72 -1.49
C ALA A 120 -14.65 -5.59 -2.83
N ARG A 121 -14.44 -4.33 -3.23
CA ARG A 121 -13.59 -3.94 -4.37
C ARG A 121 -12.19 -3.53 -3.89
N PHE A 122 -11.20 -3.66 -4.77
CA PHE A 122 -9.81 -3.41 -4.45
C PHE A 122 -9.17 -2.50 -5.49
N VAL A 123 -8.41 -1.52 -5.02
CA VAL A 123 -7.64 -0.62 -5.89
C VAL A 123 -6.15 -0.78 -5.60
N ALA A 124 -5.36 -1.00 -6.64
CA ALA A 124 -3.90 -1.08 -6.59
C ALA A 124 -3.27 -0.07 -7.55
N LEU A 125 -2.39 0.78 -7.03
CA LEU A 125 -1.52 1.63 -7.84
C LEU A 125 -0.16 0.96 -8.01
N LEU A 126 0.31 0.80 -9.24
CA LEU A 126 1.66 0.33 -9.55
C LEU A 126 2.51 1.50 -10.03
N ARG A 127 3.82 1.45 -9.86
CA ARG A 127 4.76 2.50 -10.28
C ARG A 127 5.95 1.82 -10.92
N ASP A 128 6.72 2.53 -11.75
CA ASP A 128 8.01 2.03 -12.25
C ASP A 128 8.76 1.32 -11.09
N PRO A 129 9.08 0.02 -11.23
CA PRO A 129 9.59 -0.79 -10.14
C PRO A 129 10.97 -0.33 -9.69
N VAL A 130 11.79 0.25 -10.57
CA VAL A 130 13.10 0.85 -10.26
C VAL A 130 12.88 2.09 -9.38
N GLU A 131 12.03 3.00 -9.86
CA GLU A 131 11.70 4.24 -9.18
C GLU A 131 10.99 4.00 -7.83
N ARG A 132 10.15 2.97 -7.76
CA ARG A 132 9.49 2.53 -6.52
C ARG A 132 10.51 1.92 -5.56
N ALA A 133 11.40 1.03 -6.03
CA ALA A 133 12.43 0.41 -5.20
C ALA A 133 13.32 1.48 -4.54
N TYR A 134 13.80 2.45 -5.33
CA TYR A 134 14.62 3.54 -4.80
C TYR A 134 13.85 4.45 -3.84
N SER A 135 12.58 4.77 -4.15
CA SER A 135 11.71 5.53 -3.24
C SER A 135 11.44 4.80 -1.92
N HIS A 136 11.39 3.46 -1.94
CA HIS A 136 11.25 2.63 -0.76
C HIS A 136 12.55 2.65 0.06
N TYR A 137 13.70 2.46 -0.58
CA TYR A 137 15.02 2.58 0.05
C TYR A 137 15.18 3.92 0.78
N LEU A 138 14.93 5.04 0.08
CA LEU A 138 15.02 6.37 0.69
C LEU A 138 14.07 6.54 1.88
N HIS A 139 12.88 5.94 1.80
CA HIS A 139 11.94 5.96 2.92
C HIS A 139 12.46 5.18 4.12
N THR A 140 12.93 3.94 3.93
CA THR A 140 13.49 3.11 5.00
C THR A 140 14.71 3.79 5.63
N ARG A 141 15.60 4.36 4.83
CA ARG A 141 16.78 5.11 5.29
C ARG A 141 16.41 6.36 6.08
N SER A 142 15.41 7.13 5.63
CA SER A 142 14.92 8.32 6.36
C SER A 142 14.38 8.01 7.76
N LEU A 143 14.00 6.76 8.02
CA LEU A 143 13.55 6.26 9.32
C LEU A 143 14.67 5.61 10.14
N GLY A 144 15.92 5.63 9.65
CA GLY A 144 17.07 4.96 10.26
C GLY A 144 17.03 3.44 10.14
N GLY A 145 16.23 2.89 9.21
CA GLY A 145 16.00 1.46 9.08
C GLY A 145 16.90 0.74 8.08
N GLU A 146 17.69 1.47 7.28
CA GLU A 146 18.61 0.88 6.30
C GLU A 146 19.99 1.51 6.46
N PRO A 147 20.98 0.74 6.94
CA PRO A 147 22.36 1.23 7.08
C PRO A 147 23.16 1.13 5.78
N LEU A 148 22.76 0.30 4.82
CA LEU A 148 23.52 0.06 3.60
C LEU A 148 23.29 1.12 2.51
N ALA A 149 24.25 1.26 1.59
CA ALA A 149 24.01 1.93 0.32
C ALA A 149 22.98 1.15 -0.52
N PHE A 150 22.40 1.77 -1.55
CA PHE A 150 21.25 1.21 -2.25
C PHE A 150 21.61 -0.07 -3.00
N ALA A 151 22.75 -0.08 -3.69
CA ALA A 151 23.27 -1.27 -4.38
C ALA A 151 23.50 -2.43 -3.40
N ASP A 152 24.17 -2.18 -2.27
CA ASP A 152 24.42 -3.19 -1.24
C ASP A 152 23.12 -3.68 -0.57
N ALA A 153 22.16 -2.78 -0.37
CA ALA A 153 20.85 -3.12 0.18
C ALA A 153 20.05 -4.05 -0.75
N LEU A 154 20.15 -3.83 -2.07
CA LEU A 154 19.56 -4.70 -3.10
C LEU A 154 20.27 -6.06 -3.13
N ALA A 155 21.60 -6.08 -3.08
CA ALA A 155 22.38 -7.32 -3.05
C ALA A 155 22.09 -8.17 -1.79
N ALA A 156 21.89 -7.52 -0.64
CA ALA A 156 21.58 -8.19 0.62
C ALA A 156 20.11 -8.64 0.74
N GLU A 157 19.20 -8.07 -0.07
CA GLU A 157 17.75 -8.29 0.05
C GLU A 157 17.35 -9.78 -0.02
N PRO A 158 17.78 -10.59 -1.02
CA PRO A 158 17.35 -11.98 -1.13
C PRO A 158 17.66 -12.80 0.13
N ALA A 159 18.88 -12.68 0.66
CA ALA A 159 19.30 -13.37 1.87
C ALA A 159 18.53 -12.89 3.11
N ARG A 160 18.30 -11.57 3.25
CA ARG A 160 17.52 -10.99 4.35
C ARG A 160 16.08 -11.49 4.35
N LEU A 161 15.43 -11.51 3.18
CA LEU A 161 14.05 -11.99 3.05
C LEU A 161 13.97 -13.50 3.30
N ALA A 162 14.84 -14.30 2.70
CA ALA A 162 14.87 -15.75 2.91
C ALA A 162 15.03 -16.10 4.39
N ALA A 163 15.99 -15.48 5.08
CA ALA A 163 16.21 -15.71 6.51
C ALA A 163 15.00 -15.32 7.38
N ALA A 164 14.35 -14.20 7.07
CA ALA A 164 13.20 -13.71 7.84
C ALA A 164 11.93 -14.54 7.60
N LEU A 165 11.78 -15.13 6.41
CA LEU A 165 10.61 -15.91 6.01
C LEU A 165 10.69 -17.40 6.35
N ARG A 166 11.82 -17.89 6.90
CA ARG A 166 12.01 -19.30 7.27
C ARG A 166 10.89 -19.90 8.14
N ARG A 167 10.27 -19.08 8.99
CA ARG A 167 9.18 -19.48 9.90
C ARG A 167 7.81 -19.00 9.43
N GLY A 168 7.68 -18.63 8.15
CA GLY A 168 6.46 -18.11 7.55
C GLY A 168 6.37 -16.57 7.53
N PRO A 169 5.38 -16.02 6.80
CA PRO A 169 5.29 -14.59 6.48
C PRO A 169 4.72 -13.71 7.62
N ASP A 170 4.10 -14.31 8.63
CA ASP A 170 3.40 -13.61 9.72
C ASP A 170 4.20 -13.47 11.01
N THR A 171 5.47 -13.86 10.99
CA THR A 171 6.34 -13.60 12.15
C THR A 171 6.70 -12.11 12.24
N PRO A 172 6.98 -11.58 13.45
CA PRO A 172 7.45 -10.21 13.60
C PRO A 172 8.70 -9.89 12.75
N ALA A 173 9.60 -10.88 12.60
CA ALA A 173 10.79 -10.77 11.77
C ALA A 173 10.43 -10.69 10.28
N ALA A 174 9.56 -11.58 9.78
CA ALA A 174 9.07 -11.56 8.41
C ALA A 174 8.38 -10.24 8.06
N HIS A 175 7.45 -9.78 8.91
CA HIS A 175 6.79 -8.49 8.72
C HIS A 175 7.77 -7.31 8.68
N ARG A 176 8.80 -7.31 9.54
CA ARG A 176 9.85 -6.28 9.53
C ARG A 176 10.63 -6.32 8.22
N ALA A 177 11.07 -7.50 7.80
CA ALA A 177 11.84 -7.67 6.57
C ALA A 177 11.06 -7.30 5.32
N LEU A 178 9.85 -7.85 5.18
CA LEU A 178 8.95 -7.55 4.06
C LEU A 178 8.59 -6.07 4.02
N ARG A 179 8.31 -5.37 5.12
CA ARG A 179 7.94 -3.94 5.06
C ARG A 179 9.11 -3.01 4.77
N ASN A 180 10.31 -3.36 5.21
CA ASN A 180 11.44 -2.44 5.23
C ASN A 180 12.52 -2.74 4.19
N HIS A 181 12.72 -4.01 3.80
CA HIS A 181 13.88 -4.45 3.00
C HIS A 181 13.53 -5.19 1.70
N SER A 182 12.25 -5.20 1.28
CA SER A 182 11.85 -5.77 -0.02
C SER A 182 11.80 -4.69 -1.11
N TYR A 183 12.95 -4.11 -1.38
CA TYR A 183 13.13 -3.08 -2.40
C TYR A 183 12.87 -3.62 -3.79
N ALA A 184 13.53 -4.70 -4.23
CA ALA A 184 13.37 -5.23 -5.59
C ALA A 184 12.16 -6.17 -5.71
N ALA A 185 11.97 -7.08 -4.75
CA ALA A 185 10.92 -8.10 -4.76
C ALA A 185 9.51 -7.51 -4.93
N ARG A 186 9.24 -6.32 -4.35
CA ARG A 186 7.97 -5.61 -4.50
C ARG A 186 7.70 -5.09 -5.91
N GLY A 187 8.71 -5.01 -6.77
CA GLY A 187 8.58 -4.62 -8.17
C GLY A 187 8.09 -5.75 -9.07
N ARG A 188 8.07 -6.99 -8.57
CA ARG A 188 7.52 -8.16 -9.29
C ARG A 188 6.00 -8.19 -9.11
N TYR A 189 5.30 -7.30 -9.82
CA TYR A 189 3.88 -7.06 -9.60
C TYR A 189 2.99 -8.20 -10.11
N ALA A 190 3.36 -8.83 -11.23
CA ALA A 190 2.58 -9.93 -11.77
C ALA A 190 2.43 -11.07 -10.74
N GLU A 191 3.52 -11.44 -10.05
CA GLU A 191 3.50 -12.45 -8.97
C GLU A 191 2.59 -12.06 -7.80
N GLN A 192 2.53 -10.78 -7.47
CA GLN A 192 1.63 -10.27 -6.43
C GLN A 192 0.18 -10.39 -6.88
N LEU A 193 -0.12 -9.96 -8.11
CA LEU A 193 -1.45 -9.99 -8.68
C LEU A 193 -1.97 -11.41 -8.90
N ASP A 194 -1.13 -12.37 -9.28
CA ASP A 194 -1.56 -13.79 -9.37
C ASP A 194 -2.12 -14.29 -8.03
N ARG A 195 -1.45 -13.96 -6.91
CA ARG A 195 -1.94 -14.32 -5.58
C ARG A 195 -3.27 -13.66 -5.26
N TRP A 196 -3.49 -12.44 -5.75
CA TRP A 196 -4.78 -11.78 -5.60
C TRP A 196 -5.85 -12.45 -6.46
N PHE A 197 -5.56 -12.69 -7.74
CA PHE A 197 -6.50 -13.30 -8.68
C PHE A 197 -6.85 -14.76 -8.35
N ALA A 198 -6.01 -15.46 -7.59
CA ALA A 198 -6.32 -16.78 -7.05
C ALA A 198 -7.46 -16.78 -6.00
N HIS A 199 -7.77 -15.62 -5.40
CA HIS A 199 -8.76 -15.49 -4.32
C HIS A 199 -9.84 -14.44 -4.59
N VAL A 200 -9.58 -13.52 -5.52
CA VAL A 200 -10.43 -12.38 -5.82
C VAL A 200 -10.69 -12.35 -7.33
N PRO A 201 -11.97 -12.35 -7.77
CA PRO A 201 -12.34 -12.14 -9.17
C PRO A 201 -11.70 -10.89 -9.75
N ARG A 202 -11.24 -10.97 -11.01
CA ARG A 202 -10.51 -9.89 -11.69
C ARG A 202 -11.30 -8.58 -11.72
N GLU A 203 -12.61 -8.68 -11.85
CA GLU A 203 -13.56 -7.56 -11.95
C GLU A 203 -13.66 -6.77 -10.65
N ARG A 204 -13.18 -7.33 -9.52
CA ARG A 204 -13.15 -6.66 -8.22
C ARG A 204 -11.80 -6.04 -7.88
N LEU A 205 -10.81 -6.11 -8.77
CA LEU A 205 -9.50 -5.51 -8.56
C LEU A 205 -9.13 -4.58 -9.72
N HIS A 206 -9.11 -3.28 -9.45
CA HIS A 206 -8.69 -2.26 -10.40
C HIS A 206 -7.22 -1.89 -10.21
N VAL A 207 -6.42 -2.11 -11.24
CA VAL A 207 -5.00 -1.78 -11.26
C VAL A 207 -4.77 -0.51 -12.07
N VAL A 208 -4.04 0.45 -11.50
CA VAL A 208 -3.78 1.76 -12.08
C VAL A 208 -2.27 2.03 -12.08
N ARG A 209 -1.73 2.65 -13.13
CA ARG A 209 -0.35 3.15 -13.11
C ARG A 209 -0.29 4.48 -12.37
N SER A 210 0.69 4.63 -11.51
CA SER A 210 0.92 5.86 -10.75
C SER A 210 1.26 7.01 -11.68
N GLU A 211 1.94 6.71 -12.79
CA GLU A 211 2.34 7.63 -13.84
C GLU A 211 1.11 8.24 -14.51
N ASP A 212 0.05 7.46 -14.74
CA ASP A 212 -1.24 7.98 -15.26
C ASP A 212 -1.88 8.92 -14.24
N LEU A 213 -1.89 8.55 -12.95
CA LEU A 213 -2.38 9.43 -11.88
C LEU A 213 -1.55 10.72 -11.75
N TYR A 214 -0.27 10.70 -12.11
CA TYR A 214 0.57 11.90 -12.06
C TYR A 214 0.39 12.80 -13.28
N ALA A 215 0.21 12.20 -14.46
CA ALA A 215 0.04 12.92 -15.72
C ALA A 215 -1.37 13.53 -15.83
N ASP A 216 -2.39 12.74 -15.53
CA ASP A 216 -3.79 13.17 -15.53
C ASP A 216 -4.52 12.61 -14.30
N PRO A 217 -4.39 13.29 -13.15
CA PRO A 217 -5.04 12.85 -11.91
C PRO A 217 -6.56 12.87 -12.01
N ALA A 218 -7.14 13.80 -12.79
CA ALA A 218 -8.58 13.95 -12.91
C ALA A 218 -9.20 12.77 -13.66
N ALA A 219 -8.68 12.43 -14.85
CA ALA A 219 -9.18 11.31 -15.63
C ALA A 219 -8.95 9.97 -14.90
N THR A 220 -7.77 9.79 -14.30
CA THR A 220 -7.44 8.58 -13.55
C THR A 220 -8.35 8.40 -12.34
N TYR A 221 -8.58 9.48 -11.56
CA TYR A 221 -9.47 9.45 -10.42
C TYR A 221 -10.92 9.17 -10.82
N ALA A 222 -11.41 9.77 -11.91
CA ALA A 222 -12.74 9.49 -12.45
C ALA A 222 -12.91 8.01 -12.85
N GLY A 223 -11.88 7.38 -13.40
CA GLY A 223 -11.85 5.94 -13.67
C GLY A 223 -11.99 5.09 -12.40
N ILE A 224 -11.26 5.46 -11.34
CA ILE A 224 -11.36 4.80 -10.03
C ILE A 224 -12.77 4.97 -9.43
N LEU A 225 -13.37 6.16 -9.51
CA LEU A 225 -14.73 6.38 -9.02
C LEU A 225 -15.76 5.51 -9.75
N ARG A 226 -15.68 5.43 -11.09
CA ARG A 226 -16.54 4.54 -11.88
C ARG A 226 -16.40 3.09 -11.46
N PHE A 227 -15.17 2.61 -11.30
CA PHE A 227 -14.90 1.25 -10.83
C PHE A 227 -15.51 0.98 -9.45
N LEU A 228 -15.43 1.96 -8.54
CA LEU A 228 -16.01 1.86 -7.20
C LEU A 228 -17.53 2.06 -7.17
N GLY A 229 -18.16 2.40 -8.29
CA GLY A 229 -19.59 2.74 -8.35
C GLY A 229 -19.93 4.02 -7.58
N LEU A 230 -19.01 4.97 -7.52
CA LEU A 230 -19.20 6.27 -6.88
C LEU A 230 -19.62 7.31 -7.91
N ALA A 231 -20.40 8.30 -7.46
CA ALA A 231 -20.79 9.44 -8.28
C ALA A 231 -19.55 10.23 -8.74
N PRO A 232 -19.59 10.90 -9.91
CA PRO A 232 -18.51 11.79 -10.31
C PRO A 232 -18.26 12.87 -9.27
N PHE A 233 -16.99 13.06 -8.91
CA PHE A 233 -16.56 14.08 -7.98
C PHE A 233 -15.14 14.53 -8.35
N THR A 234 -14.85 15.81 -8.15
CA THR A 234 -13.50 16.37 -8.32
C THR A 234 -13.12 17.11 -7.04
N PRO A 235 -12.05 16.71 -6.34
CA PRO A 235 -11.56 17.45 -5.19
C PRO A 235 -10.98 18.81 -5.63
N ASP A 236 -10.97 19.78 -4.72
CA ASP A 236 -10.45 21.14 -4.99
C ASP A 236 -9.02 21.15 -5.54
N ALA A 237 -8.20 20.19 -5.11
CA ALA A 237 -6.85 20.00 -5.63
C ALA A 237 -6.41 18.54 -5.61
N PHE A 238 -5.73 18.11 -6.67
CA PHE A 238 -5.01 16.83 -6.71
C PHE A 238 -3.61 16.96 -6.10
N ALA A 239 -3.54 17.35 -4.82
CA ALA A 239 -2.26 17.56 -4.13
C ALA A 239 -1.41 16.27 -4.08
N ARG A 240 -0.13 16.39 -4.42
CA ARG A 240 0.85 15.30 -4.30
C ARG A 240 1.36 15.20 -2.86
N HIS A 241 0.89 14.20 -2.13
CA HIS A 241 1.28 13.93 -0.75
C HIS A 241 2.50 13.00 -0.69
N THR A 242 3.64 13.45 -1.21
CA THR A 242 4.92 12.73 -1.13
C THR A 242 5.90 13.50 -0.26
N ARG A 243 6.43 12.85 0.79
CA ARG A 243 7.60 13.38 1.50
C ARG A 243 8.81 13.24 0.57
N ARG A 244 9.42 14.35 0.15
CA ARG A 244 10.77 14.32 -0.44
C ARG A 244 11.70 13.80 0.65
N ALA A 245 12.17 12.57 0.50
CA ALA A 245 13.28 12.08 1.30
C ALA A 245 14.56 12.66 0.68
N GLU A 246 15.47 13.18 1.50
CA GLU A 246 16.77 13.64 1.02
C GLU A 246 17.44 12.48 0.27
N ARG A 247 17.80 12.75 -0.99
CA ARG A 247 18.74 11.93 -1.77
C ARG A 247 20.07 12.07 -1.04
N GLY A 248 20.31 11.24 -0.03
CA GLY A 248 21.62 11.24 0.62
C GLY A 248 22.69 10.71 -0.33
N PRO A 249 23.87 10.32 0.19
CA PRO A 249 25.00 9.94 -0.66
C PRO A 249 24.74 8.69 -1.52
N SER A 250 23.76 7.88 -1.16
CA SER A 250 23.37 6.68 -1.89
C SER A 250 22.44 7.03 -3.06
N GLN A 251 23.03 7.14 -4.25
CA GLN A 251 22.36 7.55 -5.48
C GLN A 251 21.90 6.34 -6.31
N LEU A 252 20.75 6.48 -6.96
CA LEU A 252 20.38 5.64 -8.09
C LEU A 252 21.17 6.17 -9.30
N THR A 253 22.36 5.62 -9.53
CA THR A 253 23.18 5.94 -10.71
C THR A 253 22.50 5.46 -11.99
N ASP A 254 22.90 6.01 -13.13
CA ASP A 254 22.36 5.61 -14.43
C ASP A 254 22.68 4.13 -14.75
N GLU A 255 23.87 3.67 -14.37
CA GLU A 255 24.25 2.26 -14.48
C GLU A 255 23.36 1.35 -13.62
N LEU A 256 23.15 1.69 -12.34
CA LEU A 256 22.29 0.89 -11.47
C LEU A 256 20.82 0.93 -11.95
N ARG A 257 20.36 2.06 -12.48
CA ARG A 257 19.05 2.19 -13.10
C ARG A 257 18.93 1.28 -14.32
N ALA A 258 19.91 1.28 -15.22
CA ALA A 258 19.92 0.41 -16.39
C ALA A 258 19.90 -1.08 -15.99
N ASN A 259 20.72 -1.46 -15.02
CA ASN A 259 20.77 -2.83 -14.49
C ASN A 259 19.43 -3.27 -13.89
N LEU A 260 18.82 -2.45 -13.04
CA LEU A 260 17.50 -2.75 -12.46
C LEU A 260 16.40 -2.77 -13.54
N THR A 261 16.47 -1.90 -14.54
CA THR A 261 15.51 -1.87 -15.66
C THR A 261 15.59 -3.19 -16.44
N ALA A 262 16.79 -3.64 -16.78
CA ALA A 262 17.01 -4.92 -17.45
C ALA A 262 16.51 -6.10 -16.59
N GLN A 263 16.75 -6.06 -15.27
CA GLN A 263 16.26 -7.07 -14.33
C GLN A 263 14.72 -7.11 -14.26
N PHE A 264 14.05 -5.96 -14.29
CA PHE A 264 12.57 -5.90 -14.24
C PHE A 264 11.90 -6.15 -15.59
N ALA A 265 12.60 -6.01 -16.72
CA ALA A 265 12.04 -6.19 -18.06
C ALA A 265 11.17 -7.47 -18.22
N PRO A 266 11.63 -8.69 -17.87
CA PRO A 266 10.79 -9.88 -17.99
C PRO A 266 9.57 -9.86 -17.05
N HIS A 267 9.71 -9.28 -15.86
CA HIS A 267 8.59 -9.15 -14.91
C HIS A 267 7.55 -8.12 -15.39
N ASN A 268 8.00 -7.06 -16.07
CA ASN A 268 7.15 -6.01 -16.63
C ASN A 268 6.42 -6.50 -17.88
N ALA A 269 7.10 -7.25 -18.75
CA ALA A 269 6.45 -7.92 -19.90
C ALA A 269 5.32 -8.84 -19.43
N ARG A 270 5.60 -9.69 -18.44
CA ARG A 270 4.58 -10.56 -17.83
C ARG A 270 3.42 -9.77 -17.21
N LEU A 271 3.70 -8.62 -16.58
CA LEU A 271 2.65 -7.75 -16.03
C LEU A 271 1.78 -7.16 -17.14
N ALA A 272 2.39 -6.73 -18.24
CA ALA A 272 1.69 -6.20 -19.40
C ALA A 272 0.70 -7.23 -19.95
N ASP A 273 1.17 -8.47 -20.16
CA ASP A 273 0.33 -9.59 -20.61
C ASP A 273 -0.80 -9.89 -19.62
N LEU A 274 -0.49 -9.95 -18.32
CA LEU A 274 -1.45 -10.28 -17.26
C LEU A 274 -2.61 -9.28 -17.18
N LEU A 275 -2.35 -8.01 -17.48
CA LEU A 275 -3.31 -6.90 -17.38
C LEU A 275 -3.84 -6.42 -18.73
N GLY A 276 -3.36 -6.97 -19.84
CA GLY A 276 -3.65 -6.47 -21.18
C GLY A 276 -3.17 -5.03 -21.40
N TRP A 277 -2.09 -4.61 -20.74
CA TRP A 277 -1.54 -3.28 -20.92
C TRP A 277 -0.69 -3.23 -22.19
N PRO A 278 -0.88 -2.23 -23.07
CA PRO A 278 -0.10 -2.12 -24.31
C PRO A 278 1.38 -1.83 -24.05
N ARG A 279 1.69 -1.23 -22.89
CA ARG A 279 3.04 -0.99 -22.38
C ARG A 279 3.02 -0.76 -20.89
N THR A 280 4.12 -1.06 -20.22
CA THR A 280 4.38 -0.63 -18.84
C THR A 280 4.94 0.79 -18.81
N TRP A 281 5.99 1.02 -18.02
CA TRP A 281 6.76 2.26 -17.91
C TRP A 281 7.78 2.38 -19.03
#